data_AF-A0A6L4AXR5-F1
#
_entry.id   AF-A0A6L4AXR5-F1
#
_cell.length_a   1.000
_cell.length_b   1.000
_cell.length_c   1.000
_cell.angle_alpha   90.00
_cell.angle_beta   90.00
_cell.angle_gamma   90.00
#
_symmetry.space_group_name_H-M   'P 1'
#
loop_
_entity.id
_entity.type
_entity.pdbx_description
1 polymer ?
#
loop_
_entity_poly.entity_id
_entity_poly.type
_entity_poly.pdbx_seq_one_letter_code
_entity_poly.pdbx_strand_id
1 'polypeptide(L)'
;MLRTETFVGGFFLATWVVAVIYLAGWLEPPGLRLSLYGLFSLAAAFGWVMGNLSVMRERSLRGRARRVRLRHRALYVVVPAGLLALVRSMMPLELRAQAPLAGALAFAVYCVFFLVPVTLRPRG
;
A
#
# COMPACT_ATOMS: atom_id res chain seq x y z
N MET A 1 -18.73 -1.78 12.05
CA MET A 1 -17.64 -2.28 11.17
C MET A 1 -17.49 -1.51 9.86
N LEU A 2 -18.52 -0.90 9.27
CA LEU A 2 -18.35 -0.02 8.08
C LEU A 2 -17.36 1.14 8.29
N ARG A 3 -17.38 1.80 9.47
CA ARG A 3 -16.57 2.99 9.75
C ARG A 3 -15.06 2.82 9.48
N THR A 4 -14.44 1.71 9.90
CA THR A 4 -13.00 1.49 9.72
C THR A 4 -12.66 1.26 8.25
N GLU A 5 -13.53 0.62 7.49
CA GLU A 5 -13.35 0.34 6.07
C GLU A 5 -13.51 1.60 5.23
N THR A 6 -14.47 2.46 5.59
CA THR A 6 -14.65 3.78 4.98
C THR A 6 -13.52 4.72 5.35
N PHE A 7 -12.99 4.64 6.58
CA PHE A 7 -11.85 5.43 7.02
C PHE A 7 -10.56 5.01 6.30
N VAL A 8 -10.28 3.71 6.26
CA VAL A 8 -9.15 3.14 5.51
C VAL A 8 -9.30 3.49 4.03
N GLY A 9 -10.44 3.18 3.42
CA GLY A 9 -10.71 3.51 2.03
C GLY A 9 -10.61 5.01 1.72
N GLY A 10 -11.11 5.87 2.60
CA GLY A 10 -11.05 7.33 2.46
C GLY A 10 -9.64 7.89 2.63
N PHE A 11 -8.89 7.43 3.63
CA PHE A 11 -7.47 7.77 3.80
C PHE A 11 -6.67 7.36 2.56
N PHE A 12 -6.96 6.19 2.01
CA PHE A 12 -6.29 5.69 0.83
C PHE A 12 -6.67 6.39 -0.47
N LEU A 13 -7.94 6.74 -0.63
CA LEU A 13 -8.41 7.55 -1.75
C LEU A 13 -7.76 8.94 -1.70
N ALA A 14 -7.67 9.54 -0.50
CA ALA A 14 -6.98 10.81 -0.30
C ALA A 14 -5.50 10.72 -0.68
N THR A 15 -4.80 9.64 -0.31
CA THR A 15 -3.40 9.45 -0.72
C THR A 15 -3.22 9.27 -2.23
N TRP A 16 -4.19 8.65 -2.92
CA TRP A 16 -4.20 8.57 -4.39
C TRP A 16 -4.43 9.93 -5.05
N VAL A 17 -5.39 10.71 -4.55
CA VAL A 17 -5.64 12.07 -5.06
C VAL A 17 -4.38 12.93 -4.92
N VAL A 18 -3.73 12.91 -3.76
CA VAL A 18 -2.48 13.65 -3.55
C VAL A 18 -1.36 13.15 -4.46
N ALA A 19 -1.24 11.82 -4.66
CA ALA A 19 -0.24 11.25 -5.56
C ALA A 19 -0.43 11.67 -7.02
N VAL A 20 -1.68 11.70 -7.50
CA VAL A 20 -2.03 12.12 -8.87
C VAL A 20 -1.75 13.61 -9.06
N ILE A 21 -2.15 14.46 -8.12
CA ILE A 21 -1.88 15.91 -8.16
C ILE A 21 -0.37 16.17 -8.14
N TYR A 22 0.39 15.41 -7.33
CA TYR A 22 1.85 15.48 -7.31
C TYR A 22 2.46 15.08 -8.66
N LEU A 23 2.04 13.95 -9.23
CA LEU A 23 2.55 13.47 -10.52
C LEU A 23 2.15 14.41 -11.68
N ALA A 24 1.05 15.14 -11.55
CA ALA A 24 0.65 16.19 -12.49
C ALA A 24 1.50 17.47 -12.39
N GLY A 25 2.42 17.55 -11.42
CA GLY A 25 3.30 18.70 -11.20
C GLY A 25 2.64 19.87 -10.49
N TRP A 26 1.46 19.66 -9.89
CA TRP A 26 0.67 20.73 -9.26
C TRP A 26 0.98 20.91 -7.76
N LEU A 27 1.86 20.09 -7.20
CA LEU A 27 2.29 20.13 -5.79
C LEU A 27 3.82 20.09 -5.71
N GLU A 28 4.40 21.00 -4.95
CA GLU A 28 5.81 20.91 -4.58
C GLU A 28 6.04 19.73 -3.62
N PRO A 29 7.14 18.97 -3.78
CA PRO A 29 7.42 17.85 -2.88
C PRO A 29 7.64 18.38 -1.46
N PRO A 30 6.90 17.88 -0.45
CA PRO A 30 7.22 18.22 0.93
C PRO A 30 8.64 17.68 1.19
N GLY A 31 9.53 18.54 1.70
CA GLY A 31 10.93 18.25 1.94
C GLY A 31 11.20 17.27 3.09
N LEU A 32 10.56 16.10 3.07
CA LEU A 32 10.84 15.04 4.02
C LEU A 32 12.15 14.34 3.65
N ARG A 33 13.11 14.29 4.58
CA ARG A 33 14.36 13.52 4.41
C ARG A 33 14.10 12.03 4.61
N LEU A 34 13.29 11.43 3.74
CA LEU A 34 13.03 10.00 3.77
C LEU A 34 14.17 9.26 3.08
N SER A 35 14.85 8.37 3.82
CA SER A 35 15.89 7.50 3.25
C SER A 35 15.28 6.32 2.49
N LEU A 36 16.06 5.68 1.62
CA LEU A 36 15.66 4.44 0.93
C LEU A 36 15.28 3.34 1.92
N TYR A 37 16.03 3.22 3.02
CA TYR A 37 15.71 2.27 4.09
C TYR A 37 14.35 2.56 4.75
N GLY A 38 14.03 3.84 4.96
CA GLY A 38 12.72 4.26 5.46
C GLY A 38 11.58 3.88 4.52
N LEU A 39 11.76 4.06 3.21
CA LEU A 39 10.80 3.64 2.19
C LEU A 39 10.53 2.13 2.23
N PHE A 40 11.57 1.30 2.26
CA PHE A 40 11.42 -0.17 2.31
C PHE A 40 10.83 -0.65 3.65
N SER A 41 11.19 -0.02 4.76
CA SER A 41 10.65 -0.35 6.08
C SER A 41 9.15 -0.04 6.16
N LEU A 42 8.73 1.12 5.63
CA LEU A 42 7.32 1.45 5.50
C LEU A 42 6.60 0.45 4.60
N ALA A 43 7.18 0.09 3.45
CA ALA A 43 6.58 -0.90 2.56
C ALA A 43 6.38 -2.26 3.23
N ALA A 44 7.36 -2.74 3.99
CA ALA A 44 7.27 -3.98 4.75
C ALA A 44 6.17 -3.91 5.84
N ALA A 45 6.16 -2.84 6.63
CA ALA A 45 5.17 -2.63 7.67
C ALA A 45 3.74 -2.56 7.11
N PHE A 46 3.54 -1.79 6.02
CA PHE A 46 2.25 -1.72 5.33
C PHE A 46 1.85 -3.07 4.74
N GLY A 47 2.77 -3.80 4.12
CA GLY A 47 2.55 -5.15 3.60
C GLY A 47 2.00 -6.06 4.68
N TRP A 48 2.69 -6.12 5.81
CA TRP A 48 2.32 -6.96 6.95
C TRP A 48 0.95 -6.60 7.53
N VAL A 49 0.71 -5.32 7.82
CA VAL A 49 -0.56 -4.83 8.39
C VAL A 49 -1.72 -5.13 7.45
N MET A 50 -1.55 -4.82 6.16
CA MET A 50 -2.61 -5.07 5.16
C MET A 50 -2.86 -6.54 4.94
N GLY A 51 -1.82 -7.36 4.96
CA GLY A 51 -1.95 -8.81 4.85
C GLY A 51 -2.79 -9.37 5.99
N ASN A 52 -2.49 -8.99 7.24
CA ASN A 52 -3.27 -9.40 8.42
C ASN A 52 -4.72 -8.89 8.36
N LEU A 53 -4.94 -7.61 8.03
CA LEU A 53 -6.28 -7.06 7.88
C LEU A 53 -7.08 -7.79 6.79
N SER A 54 -6.44 -8.12 5.66
CA SER A 54 -7.08 -8.87 4.58
C SER A 54 -7.52 -10.26 5.04
N VAL A 55 -6.70 -10.97 5.83
CA VAL A 55 -7.02 -12.30 6.38
C VAL A 55 -8.15 -12.22 7.39
N MET A 56 -8.11 -11.25 8.32
CA MET A 56 -9.18 -11.02 9.30
C MET A 56 -10.51 -10.75 8.60
N ARG A 57 -10.51 -9.93 7.55
CA ARG A 57 -11.72 -9.56 6.81
C ARG A 57 -12.20 -10.65 5.88
N GLU A 58 -11.31 -11.49 5.36
CA GLU A 58 -11.73 -12.64 4.56
C GLU A 58 -12.47 -13.69 5.41
N ARG A 59 -12.19 -13.78 6.73
CA ARG A 59 -12.96 -14.63 7.65
C ARG A 59 -14.42 -14.18 7.76
N SER A 60 -14.70 -12.87 7.79
CA SER A 60 -16.09 -12.35 7.81
C SER A 60 -16.80 -12.44 6.45
N LEU A 61 -16.06 -12.72 5.38
CA LEU A 61 -16.58 -12.91 4.03
C LEU A 61 -16.68 -14.40 3.62
N ARG A 62 -16.43 -15.33 4.55
CA ARG A 62 -16.66 -16.78 4.36
C ARG A 62 -18.14 -16.99 3.99
N GLY A 63 -18.39 -17.56 2.82
CA GLY A 63 -19.74 -17.76 2.24
C GLY A 63 -20.12 -16.82 1.09
N ARG A 64 -19.43 -15.69 0.88
CA ARG A 64 -19.68 -14.81 -0.29
C ARG A 64 -19.02 -15.35 -1.56
N ALA A 65 -19.56 -14.97 -2.73
CA ALA A 65 -19.05 -15.37 -4.04
C ALA A 65 -17.54 -15.07 -4.20
N ARG A 66 -16.80 -15.97 -4.87
CA ARG A 66 -15.35 -15.86 -5.12
C ARG A 66 -14.95 -14.51 -5.74
N ARG A 67 -15.79 -13.95 -6.61
CA ARG A 67 -15.60 -12.62 -7.22
C ARG A 67 -15.52 -11.49 -6.20
N VAL A 68 -16.36 -11.53 -5.15
CA VAL A 68 -16.38 -10.50 -4.09
C VAL A 68 -15.09 -10.55 -3.29
N ARG A 69 -14.59 -11.74 -2.96
CA ARG A 69 -13.31 -11.92 -2.25
C ARG A 69 -12.11 -11.44 -3.08
N LEU A 70 -12.11 -11.71 -4.39
CA LEU A 70 -11.05 -11.24 -5.30
C LEU A 70 -11.04 -9.71 -5.43
N ARG A 71 -12.21 -9.08 -5.64
CA ARG A 71 -12.32 -7.60 -5.66
C ARG A 71 -11.82 -6.99 -4.37
N HIS A 72 -12.14 -7.63 -3.25
CA HIS A 72 -11.70 -7.20 -1.94
C HIS A 72 -10.17 -7.26 -1.80
N ARG A 73 -9.55 -8.38 -2.17
CA ARG A 73 -8.08 -8.52 -2.18
C ARG A 73 -7.40 -7.54 -3.14
N ALA A 74 -8.01 -7.27 -4.29
CA ALA A 74 -7.47 -6.31 -5.25
C ALA A 74 -7.37 -4.89 -4.66
N LEU A 75 -8.35 -4.47 -3.83
CA LEU A 75 -8.26 -3.21 -3.11
C LEU A 75 -7.02 -3.17 -2.22
N TYR A 76 -6.72 -4.25 -1.48
CA TYR A 76 -5.53 -4.31 -0.63
C TYR A 76 -4.20 -4.28 -1.40
N VAL A 77 -4.18 -4.54 -2.71
CA VAL A 77 -2.95 -4.51 -3.53
C VAL A 77 -2.80 -3.19 -4.30
N VAL A 78 -3.89 -2.69 -4.89
CA VAL A 78 -3.88 -1.46 -5.70
C VAL A 78 -3.68 -0.21 -4.84
N VAL A 79 -4.27 -0.22 -3.65
CA VAL A 79 -4.26 0.90 -2.73
C VAL A 79 -2.84 1.24 -2.21
N PRO A 80 -2.03 0.28 -1.73
CA PRO A 80 -0.66 0.53 -1.30
C PRO A 80 0.29 0.98 -2.41
N ALA A 81 0.02 0.64 -3.68
CA ALA A 81 0.83 1.11 -4.80
C ALA A 81 0.83 2.65 -4.91
N GLY A 82 -0.35 3.27 -4.75
CA GLY A 82 -0.48 4.73 -4.75
C GLY A 82 0.21 5.38 -3.54
N LEU A 83 0.09 4.75 -2.37
CA LEU A 83 0.76 5.23 -1.15
C LEU A 83 2.30 5.16 -1.29
N LEU A 84 2.85 4.08 -1.84
CA LEU A 84 4.29 3.95 -2.05
C LEU A 84 4.82 4.90 -3.12
N ALA A 85 4.02 5.20 -4.15
CA ALA A 85 4.34 6.23 -5.13
C ALA A 85 4.40 7.63 -4.48
N LEU A 86 3.46 7.94 -3.58
CA LEU A 86 3.45 9.19 -2.82
C LEU A 86 4.63 9.26 -1.83
N VAL A 87 4.93 8.19 -1.10
CA VAL A 87 6.07 8.17 -0.17
C VAL A 87 7.39 8.33 -0.92
N ARG A 88 7.52 7.75 -2.12
CA ARG A 88 8.67 7.96 -3.01
C ARG A 88 8.78 9.41 -3.47
N SER A 89 7.68 10.11 -3.74
CA SER A 89 7.75 11.51 -4.18
C SER A 89 8.25 12.47 -3.10
N MET A 90 8.11 12.09 -1.84
CA MET A 90 8.66 12.85 -0.70
C MET A 90 10.18 12.70 -0.56
N MET A 91 10.82 11.75 -1.27
CA MET A 91 12.28 11.61 -1.19
C MET A 91 13.02 12.76 -1.89
N PRO A 92 14.23 13.12 -1.41
CA PRO A 92 15.12 14.04 -2.12
C PRO A 92 15.33 13.64 -3.58
N LEU A 93 15.41 14.64 -4.47
CA LEU A 93 15.55 14.41 -5.91
C LEU A 93 16.82 13.60 -6.25
N GLU A 94 17.91 13.88 -5.55
CA GLU A 94 19.21 13.18 -5.69
C GLU A 94 19.07 11.67 -5.43
N LEU A 95 18.36 11.29 -4.36
CA LEU A 95 18.10 9.89 -4.00
C LEU A 95 17.16 9.21 -5.00
N ARG A 96 16.20 9.95 -5.57
CA ARG A 96 15.30 9.42 -6.62
C ARG A 96 16.04 9.12 -7.92
N ALA A 97 17.00 9.96 -8.29
CA ALA A 97 17.84 9.77 -9.47
C ALA A 97 18.80 8.59 -9.30
N GLN A 98 19.38 8.40 -8.11
CA GLN A 98 20.27 7.27 -7.81
C GLN A 98 19.54 5.92 -7.77
N ALA A 99 18.24 5.91 -7.44
CA ALA A 99 17.45 4.69 -7.33
C ALA A 99 16.11 4.81 -8.10
N PRO A 100 16.15 4.75 -9.45
CA PRO A 100 14.95 4.90 -10.29
C PRO A 100 13.91 3.79 -10.03
N LEU A 101 14.38 2.58 -9.70
CA LEU A 101 13.54 1.41 -9.45
C LEU A 101 13.06 1.28 -7.99
N ALA A 102 13.47 2.16 -7.07
CA ALA A 102 13.14 1.98 -5.65
C ALA A 102 11.63 1.97 -5.36
N GLY A 103 10.80 2.63 -6.16
CA GLY A 103 9.34 2.53 -6.05
C GLY A 103 8.82 1.13 -6.37
N ALA A 104 9.29 0.54 -7.47
CA ALA A 104 8.93 -0.82 -7.88
C ALA A 104 9.44 -1.87 -6.88
N LEU A 105 10.67 -1.70 -6.38
CA LEU A 105 11.23 -2.56 -5.34
C LEU A 105 10.46 -2.43 -4.02
N ALA A 106 10.08 -1.22 -3.62
CA ALA A 106 9.27 -1.01 -2.42
C ALA A 106 7.91 -1.70 -2.56
N PHE A 107 7.29 -1.62 -3.74
CA PHE A 107 6.07 -2.37 -4.02
C PHE A 107 6.28 -3.89 -3.97
N ALA A 108 7.41 -4.40 -4.46
CA ALA A 108 7.75 -5.81 -4.35
C ALA A 108 7.90 -6.25 -2.88
N VAL A 109 8.60 -5.46 -2.05
CA VAL A 109 8.72 -5.68 -0.60
C VAL A 109 7.33 -5.71 0.05
N TYR A 110 6.48 -4.73 -0.26
CA TYR A 110 5.10 -4.72 0.19
C TYR A 110 4.36 -6.02 -0.16
N CYS A 111 4.43 -6.46 -1.43
CA CYS A 111 3.75 -7.67 -1.90
C CYS A 111 4.22 -8.93 -1.17
N VAL A 112 5.53 -9.07 -0.92
CA VAL A 112 6.08 -10.19 -0.16
C VAL A 112 5.49 -10.22 1.24
N PHE A 113 5.57 -9.10 1.98
CA PHE A 113 5.06 -9.03 3.36
C PHE A 113 3.54 -9.12 3.45
N PHE A 114 2.81 -8.69 2.43
CA PHE A 114 1.37 -8.91 2.30
C PHE A 114 1.02 -10.37 2.11
N LEU A 115 1.79 -11.09 1.28
CA LEU A 115 1.53 -12.49 0.96
C LEU A 115 1.76 -13.41 2.17
N VAL A 116 2.74 -13.14 3.03
CA VAL A 116 3.06 -13.99 4.19
C VAL A 116 1.82 -14.36 5.03
N PRO A 117 1.06 -13.41 5.62
CA PRO A 117 -0.14 -13.76 6.39
C PRO A 117 -1.25 -14.38 5.52
N VAL A 118 -1.34 -14.00 4.23
CA VAL A 118 -2.36 -14.53 3.31
C VAL A 118 -2.12 -15.99 2.97
N THR A 119 -0.86 -16.41 2.83
CA THR A 119 -0.46 -17.79 2.48
C THR A 119 -0.37 -18.68 3.72
N LEU A 120 0.16 -18.19 4.83
CA LEU A 120 0.30 -18.92 6.09
C LEU A 120 -1.01 -19.03 6.89
N ARG A 121 -2.11 -18.50 6.37
CA ARG A 121 -3.42 -18.61 7.04
C ARG A 121 -3.75 -20.10 7.27
N PRO A 122 -4.21 -20.49 8.48
CA PRO A 122 -4.68 -21.84 8.73
C PRO A 122 -5.83 -22.19 7.78
N ARG A 123 -5.72 -23.31 7.07
CA ARG A 123 -6.83 -23.90 6.31
C ARG A 123 -7.78 -24.57 7.31
N GLY A 124 -8.56 -23.76 8.00
CA GLY A 124 -9.72 -24.18 8.79
C GLY A 124 -10.98 -24.04 7.97
#